data_AF-A0AAC8XJ23-F1
#
_entry.id   AF-A0AAC8XJ23-F1
#
_cell.length_a   1.000
_cell.length_b   1.000
_cell.length_c   1.000
_cell.angle_alpha   90.00
_cell.angle_beta   90.00
_cell.angle_gamma   90.00
#
_symmetry.space_group_name_H-M   'P 1'
#
loop_
_entity.id
_entity.type
_entity.pdbx_description
1 polymer ?
#
loop_
_entity_poly.entity_id
_entity_poly.type
_entity_poly.pdbx_seq_one_letter_code
_entity_poly.pdbx_strand_id
1 'polypeptide(L)'
;MITCRTQVTDMIQSAKILKGIKWSQIAEVVGQSKEWSTAACLGQMAMTKQQAEAVGALLALTDEAIAWLQFVPYKGSLPTEVPTDPEYQSA
;
A
#
# COMPACT_ATOMS: atom_id res chain seq x y z
N MET A 1 -7.19 8.56 -11.91
CA MET A 1 -7.61 7.17 -11.69
C MET A 1 -6.39 6.38 -11.33
N ILE A 2 -6.38 5.86 -10.11
CA ILE A 2 -5.31 5.06 -9.53
C ILE A 2 -5.53 3.61 -9.94
N THR A 3 -4.51 2.99 -10.53
CA THR A 3 -4.62 1.65 -11.12
C THR A 3 -3.91 0.57 -10.31
N CYS A 4 -3.02 0.95 -9.38
CA CYS A 4 -2.32 -0.01 -8.54
C CYS A 4 -1.94 0.55 -7.16
N ARG A 5 -1.68 -0.35 -6.21
CA ARG A 5 -1.36 0.02 -4.83
C ARG A 5 -0.06 0.82 -4.69
N THR A 6 0.90 0.62 -5.59
CA THR A 6 2.19 1.32 -5.61
C THR A 6 2.05 2.82 -5.84
N GLN A 7 1.11 3.25 -6.70
CA GLN A 7 0.84 4.67 -6.93
C GLN A 7 0.40 5.38 -5.64
N VAL A 8 -0.39 4.71 -4.80
CA VAL A 8 -0.79 5.26 -3.48
C VAL A 8 0.41 5.34 -2.54
N THR A 9 1.31 4.35 -2.58
CA THR A 9 2.55 4.39 -1.81
C THR A 9 3.42 5.58 -2.20
N ASP A 10 3.56 5.87 -3.49
CA ASP A 10 4.33 7.02 -3.98
C ASP A 10 3.69 8.36 -3.59
N MET A 11 2.36 8.45 -3.62
CA MET A 11 1.62 9.61 -3.12
C MET A 11 1.86 9.82 -1.63
N ILE A 12 1.77 8.76 -0.83
CA ILE A 12 2.02 8.82 0.62
C ILE A 12 3.45 9.29 0.91
N GLN A 13 4.45 8.73 0.23
CA GLN A 13 5.84 9.12 0.41
C GLN A 13 6.06 10.60 0.05
N SER A 14 5.53 11.02 -1.10
CA SER A 14 5.63 12.41 -1.57
C SER A 14 4.97 13.37 -0.59
N ALA A 15 3.73 13.10 -0.19
CA ALA A 15 3.00 13.92 0.77
C ALA A 15 3.69 13.99 2.13
N LYS A 16 4.21 12.86 2.61
CA LYS A 16 4.94 12.80 3.88
C LYS A 16 6.21 13.66 3.83
N ILE A 17 6.99 13.58 2.75
CA ILE A 17 8.21 14.38 2.58
C ILE A 17 7.87 15.87 2.49
N LEU A 18 6.90 16.24 1.63
CA LEU A 18 6.48 17.62 1.42
C LEU A 18 5.95 18.28 2.70
N LYS A 19 5.24 17.52 3.54
CA LYS A 19 4.68 18.00 4.80
C LYS A 19 5.62 17.84 6.00
N GLY A 20 6.80 17.22 5.83
CA GLY A 20 7.72 16.93 6.93
C GLY A 20 7.16 15.97 7.99
N ILE A 21 6.20 15.12 7.61
CA ILE A 21 5.53 14.20 8.52
C ILE A 21 6.43 12.99 8.82
N LYS A 22 6.48 12.58 10.09
CA LYS A 22 7.21 11.39 10.52
C LYS A 22 6.28 10.17 10.56
N TRP A 23 6.86 8.98 10.37
CA TRP A 23 6.13 7.72 10.52
C TRP A 23 5.51 7.54 11.91
N SER A 24 6.10 8.12 12.95
CA SER A 24 5.53 8.10 14.31
C SER A 24 4.20 8.85 14.39
N GLN A 25 4.07 10.00 13.72
CA GLN A 25 2.83 10.77 13.70
C GLN A 25 1.73 10.03 12.94
N ILE A 26 2.09 9.32 11.86
CA ILE A 26 1.16 8.44 11.14
C ILE A 26 0.70 7.30 12.07
N ALA A 27 1.61 6.70 12.83
CA ALA A 27 1.28 5.64 13.77
C ALA A 27 0.33 6.09 14.89
N GLU A 28 0.53 7.31 15.40
CA GLU A 28 -0.34 7.93 16.40
C GLU A 28 -1.78 8.09 15.89
N VAL A 29 -1.97 8.60 14.67
CA VAL A 29 -3.33 8.78 14.11
C VAL A 29 -3.99 7.47 13.68
N VAL A 30 -3.19 6.47 13.31
CA VAL A 30 -3.68 5.12 12.94
C VAL A 30 -4.00 4.27 14.17
N GLY A 31 -3.40 4.58 15.33
CA GLY A 31 -3.55 3.82 16.57
C GLY A 31 -2.85 2.45 16.51
N GLN A 32 -1.77 2.32 15.75
CA GLN A 32 -1.01 1.09 15.56
C GLN A 32 0.49 1.32 15.79
N SER A 33 1.29 0.26 15.79
CA SER A 33 2.75 0.42 15.88
C SER A 33 3.32 1.17 14.67
N LYS A 34 4.51 1.74 14.85
CA LYS A 34 5.21 2.46 13.77
C LYS A 34 5.54 1.53 12.61
N GLU A 35 5.97 0.31 12.90
CA GLU A 35 6.31 -0.72 11.95
C GLU A 35 5.08 -1.14 11.14
N TRP A 36 3.96 -1.40 11.83
CA TRP A 36 2.70 -1.77 11.18
C TRP A 36 2.16 -0.64 10.29
N SER A 37 2.15 0.59 10.81
CA SER A 37 1.65 1.77 10.09
C SER A 37 2.50 2.08 8.87
N THR A 38 3.82 1.89 8.97
CA THR A 38 4.73 2.01 7.83
C THR A 38 4.45 0.92 6.79
N ALA A 39 4.34 -0.34 7.21
CA ALA A 39 4.01 -1.45 6.31
C ALA A 39 2.67 -1.26 5.61
N ALA A 40 1.65 -0.78 6.32
CA ALA A 40 0.34 -0.46 5.76
C ALA A 40 0.40 0.67 4.71
N CYS A 41 1.12 1.75 5.02
CA CYS A 41 1.36 2.84 4.08
C CYS A 41 2.11 2.39 2.82
N LEU A 42 3.06 1.46 2.98
CA LEU A 42 3.85 0.86 1.89
C LEU A 42 3.10 -0.27 1.15
N GLY A 43 1.81 -0.48 1.43
CA GLY A 43 0.96 -1.42 0.70
C GLY A 43 1.17 -2.89 1.09
N GLN A 44 1.71 -3.18 2.28
CA GLN A 44 1.88 -4.54 2.81
C GLN A 44 0.75 -4.98 3.76
N MET A 45 -0.08 -4.03 4.21
CA MET A 45 -1.23 -4.28 5.09
C MET A 45 -2.45 -3.51 4.58
N ALA A 46 -3.65 -3.99 4.94
CA ALA A 46 -4.90 -3.27 4.77
C ALA A 46 -5.21 -2.42 6.01
N MET A 47 -5.79 -1.24 5.79
CA MET A 47 -6.31 -0.39 6.86
C MET A 47 -7.81 -0.56 7.01
N THR A 48 -8.35 -0.38 8.22
CA THR A 48 -9.79 -0.15 8.38
C THR A 48 -10.17 1.19 7.75
N LYS A 49 -11.47 1.40 7.48
CA LYS A 49 -11.97 2.68 6.96
C LYS A 49 -11.50 3.87 7.80
N GLN A 50 -11.67 3.78 9.12
CA GLN A 50 -11.27 4.84 10.05
C GLN A 50 -9.76 5.14 9.99
N GLN A 51 -8.93 4.09 9.89
CA GLN A 51 -7.48 4.25 9.78
C GLN A 51 -7.08 4.89 8.43
N ALA A 52 -7.69 4.43 7.34
CA ALA A 52 -7.42 4.96 6.00
C ALA A 52 -7.84 6.43 5.88
N GLU A 53 -8.99 6.80 6.44
CA GLU A 53 -9.47 8.19 6.50
C GLU A 53 -8.55 9.07 7.36
N ALA A 54 -8.06 8.57 8.51
CA ALA A 54 -7.12 9.30 9.35
C ALA A 54 -5.79 9.59 8.62
N VAL A 55 -5.24 8.60 7.92
CA VAL A 55 -4.04 8.77 7.07
C VAL A 55 -4.31 9.71 5.90
N GLY A 56 -5.47 9.55 5.26
CA GLY A 56 -5.93 10.39 4.17
C GLY A 56 -6.03 11.86 4.56
N ALA A 57 -6.64 12.16 5.72
CA ALA A 57 -6.74 13.51 6.25
C ALA A 57 -5.37 14.10 6.59
N LEU A 58 -4.50 13.34 7.26
CA LEU A 58 -3.16 13.78 7.63
C LEU A 58 -2.30 14.11 6.41
N LEU A 59 -2.31 13.23 5.41
CA LEU A 59 -1.50 13.35 4.19
C LEU A 59 -2.19 14.12 3.05
N ALA A 60 -3.46 14.52 3.24
CA ALA A 60 -4.31 15.11 2.20
C ALA A 60 -4.39 14.25 0.92
N LEU A 61 -4.66 12.94 1.10
CA LEU A 61 -4.87 12.01 0.00
C LEU A 61 -6.29 12.16 -0.57
N THR A 62 -6.47 11.74 -1.81
CA THR A 62 -7.79 11.69 -2.45
C THR A 62 -8.63 10.53 -1.93
N ASP A 63 -9.96 10.61 -2.07
CA ASP A 63 -10.88 9.53 -1.69
C ASP A 63 -10.55 8.21 -2.40
N GLU A 64 -10.09 8.30 -3.65
CA GLU A 64 -9.64 7.15 -4.43
C GLU A 64 -8.43 6.47 -3.75
N ALA A 65 -7.44 7.25 -3.31
CA ALA A 65 -6.28 6.72 -2.59
C ALA A 65 -6.66 6.14 -1.21
N ILE A 66 -7.62 6.75 -0.51
CA ILE A 66 -8.16 6.25 0.76
C ILE A 66 -8.88 4.90 0.56
N ALA A 67 -9.63 4.74 -0.54
CA ALA A 67 -10.25 3.47 -0.87
C ALA A 67 -9.19 2.37 -1.08
N TRP A 68 -8.11 2.68 -1.83
CA TRP A 68 -6.99 1.76 -2.06
C TRP A 68 -6.24 1.33 -0.78
N LEU A 69 -6.18 2.18 0.26
CA LEU A 69 -5.58 1.83 1.55
C LEU A 69 -6.35 0.71 2.28
N GLN A 70 -7.64 0.55 2.01
CA GLN A 70 -8.51 -0.43 2.65
C GLN A 70 -8.49 -1.79 1.94
N PHE A 71 -8.03 -1.84 0.69
CA PHE A 71 -7.89 -3.11 -0.01
C PHE A 71 -6.74 -3.93 0.56
N VAL A 72 -7.03 -5.20 0.82
CA VAL A 72 -5.99 -6.19 1.14
C VAL A 72 -5.09 -6.30 -0.08
N PRO A 73 -3.79 -5.94 0.04
CA PRO A 73 -2.88 -6.16 -1.06
C PRO A 73 -2.90 -7.65 -1.36
N TYR A 74 -3.02 -8.02 -2.64
CA TYR A 74 -2.88 -9.40 -3.06
C TYR A 74 -1.50 -9.85 -2.59
N LYS A 75 -1.45 -10.60 -1.47
CA LYS A 75 -0.20 -11.21 -1.03
C LYS A 75 0.19 -12.13 -2.17
N GLY A 76 1.38 -11.94 -2.72
CA GLY A 76 1.85 -12.74 -3.83
C GLY A 76 1.61 -14.23 -3.57
N SER A 77 0.57 -14.79 -4.19
CA SER A 77 0.82 -15.98 -4.98
C SER A 77 1.81 -15.46 -6.01
N LEU A 78 3.08 -15.78 -5.80
CA LEU A 78 4.12 -15.68 -6.81
C LEU A 78 3.44 -15.86 -8.18
N PRO A 79 3.61 -14.98 -9.18
CA PRO A 79 3.65 -15.52 -10.51
C PRO A 79 4.84 -16.48 -10.44
N THR A 80 4.58 -17.74 -10.11
CA THR A 80 5.36 -18.81 -10.67
C THR A 80 5.19 -18.60 -12.16
N GLU A 81 6.08 -17.81 -12.77
CA GLU A 81 6.69 -18.26 -14.01
C GLU A 81 7.27 -19.63 -13.66
N VAL A 82 6.40 -20.64 -13.70
CA VAL A 82 6.84 -21.99 -14.01
C VAL A 82 7.50 -21.83 -15.37
N PRO A 83 8.82 -22.07 -15.50
CA PRO A 83 9.42 -22.22 -16.81
C PRO A 83 8.71 -23.42 -17.43
N THR A 84 7.87 -23.19 -18.43
CA THR A 84 7.29 -24.28 -19.20
C THR A 84 8.43 -24.88 -20.02
N ASP A 85 9.03 -25.97 -19.56
CA ASP A 85 10.02 -26.73 -20.33
C ASP A 85 9.39 -27.20 -21.65
N PRO A 86 9.90 -26.78 -22.84
CA PRO A 86 9.27 -27.05 -24.12
C PRO A 86 9.94 -28.19 -24.89
N GLU A 87 10.08 -29.39 -24.32
CA GLU A 87 10.61 -30.54 -25.10
C GLU A 87 9.80 -31.84 -24.92
N TYR A 88 8.54 -31.79 -25.35
CA TYR A 88 7.89 -33.01 -25.87
C TYR A 88 7.11 -32.71 -27.15
N GLN A 89 7.83 -32.46 -28.24
CA GLN A 89 7.33 -32.71 -29.59
C GLN A 89 8.34 -33.56 -30.36
N SER A 90 8.00 -34.85 -30.45
CA SER A 90 8.11 -35.70 -31.64
C SER A 90 9.17 -35.39 -32.71
N ALA A 91 10.14 -36.30 -32.84
CA ALA A 91 10.57 -36.87 -34.13
C ALA A 91 11.23 -38.24 -33.88
#